data_AF-A0A8D8FG02-F1
#
_entry.id   AF-A0A8D8FG02-F1
#
_cell.length_a   1.000
_cell.length_b   1.000
_cell.length_c   1.000
_cell.angle_alpha   90.00
_cell.angle_beta   90.00
_cell.angle_gamma   90.00
#
_symmetry.space_group_name_H-M   'P 1'
#
loop_
_entity.id
_entity.type
_entity.pdbx_description
1 polymer ?
#
loop_
_entity_poly.entity_id
_entity_poly.type
_entity_poly.pdbx_seq_one_letter_code
_entity_poly.pdbx_strand_id
1 'polypeptide(L)'
;QQQHQAQQQQQQQQQAQQPEKVDNIAKVKALVGPLRDALSTTIKTSAQLLQQNNLNDAGTKGGDLNAPTPKFDKHLEEFYSICDQIELNLKTAKLCMQQGASSQQYLPIPVAPTQPNPAETNALSYSQYLDVVKIQIGYAKDIHDTLICAAQNISPSE
;
A
#
# COMPACT_ATOMS: atom_id res chain seq x y z
N GLN A 1 11.61 56.17 -17.80
CA GLN A 1 11.58 55.78 -16.38
C GLN A 1 10.36 54.89 -16.16
N GLN A 2 10.42 53.63 -16.62
CA GLN A 2 9.38 52.61 -16.44
C GLN A 2 9.89 51.28 -16.99
N GLN A 3 10.51 50.47 -16.13
CA GLN A 3 10.79 49.04 -16.29
C GLN A 3 11.76 48.71 -15.16
N HIS A 4 11.30 48.14 -14.05
CA HIS A 4 12.15 47.39 -13.10
C HIS A 4 11.35 46.64 -12.01
N GLN A 5 10.02 46.49 -12.10
CA GLN A 5 9.22 45.98 -10.97
C GLN A 5 8.49 44.66 -11.22
N ALA A 6 8.99 43.80 -12.11
CA ALA A 6 8.31 42.55 -12.49
C ALA A 6 9.07 41.25 -12.16
N GLN A 7 10.15 41.27 -11.36
CA GLN A 7 11.02 40.09 -11.20
C GLN A 7 11.18 39.56 -9.76
N GLN A 8 10.32 39.92 -8.82
CA GLN A 8 10.50 39.50 -7.42
C GLN A 8 9.39 38.63 -6.81
N GLN A 9 8.50 38.05 -7.63
CA GLN A 9 7.34 37.32 -7.08
C GLN A 9 7.31 35.81 -7.31
N GLN A 10 8.41 35.18 -7.75
CA GLN A 10 8.40 33.76 -8.14
C GLN A 10 9.09 32.79 -7.18
N GLN A 11 9.30 33.14 -5.91
CA GLN A 11 10.11 32.29 -5.01
C GLN A 11 9.41 31.76 -3.75
N GLN A 12 8.08 31.72 -3.69
CA GLN A 12 7.39 31.40 -2.42
C GLN A 12 6.30 30.32 -2.45
N GLN A 13 6.38 29.33 -3.34
CA GLN A 13 5.36 28.26 -3.36
C GLN A 13 5.89 26.83 -3.57
N GLN A 14 7.09 26.52 -3.07
CA GLN A 14 7.45 25.12 -2.75
C GLN A 14 7.23 24.88 -1.25
N GLN A 15 5.95 24.90 -0.85
CA GLN A 15 5.57 24.32 0.43
C GLN A 15 5.78 22.80 0.32
N ALA A 16 6.66 22.30 1.17
CA ALA A 16 6.95 20.89 1.35
C ALA A 16 5.67 20.08 1.58
N GLN A 17 5.17 19.44 0.53
CA GLN A 17 4.42 18.19 0.68
C GLN A 17 5.44 17.13 1.11
N GLN A 18 5.77 17.13 2.41
CA GLN A 18 6.37 15.94 3.02
C GLN A 18 5.34 14.82 2.83
N PRO A 19 5.66 13.73 2.11
CA PRO A 19 4.73 12.62 2.00
C PRO A 19 4.54 12.05 3.39
N GLU A 20 3.30 12.12 3.87
CA GLU A 20 2.88 11.55 5.13
C GLU A 20 3.37 10.09 5.16
N LYS A 21 4.25 9.78 6.13
CA LYS A 21 4.82 8.43 6.26
C LYS A 21 3.68 7.49 6.64
N VAL A 22 3.08 6.86 5.63
CA VAL A 22 1.91 6.00 5.82
C VAL A 22 2.30 4.77 6.65
N ASP A 23 1.96 4.78 7.94
CA ASP A 23 2.14 3.63 8.81
C ASP A 23 0.97 2.65 8.65
N ASN A 24 1.15 1.69 7.75
CA ASN A 24 0.16 0.64 7.48
C ASN A 24 -0.15 -0.22 8.73
N ILE A 25 0.80 -0.38 9.65
CA ILE A 25 0.56 -1.15 10.89
C ILE A 25 -0.32 -0.34 11.85
N ALA A 26 -0.09 0.97 11.97
CA ALA A 26 -0.98 1.85 12.73
C ALA A 26 -2.41 1.84 12.18
N LYS A 27 -2.57 1.85 10.84
CA LYS A 27 -3.88 1.73 10.18
C LYS A 27 -4.58 0.41 10.53
N VAL A 28 -3.88 -0.72 10.49
CA VAL A 28 -4.46 -2.02 10.90
C VAL A 28 -4.93 -1.97 12.35
N LYS A 29 -4.11 -1.45 13.26
CA LYS A 29 -4.47 -1.33 14.69
C LYS A 29 -5.72 -0.46 14.89
N ALA A 30 -5.85 0.63 14.13
CA ALA A 30 -7.03 1.50 14.17
C ALA A 30 -8.29 0.79 13.66
N LEU A 31 -8.17 -0.17 12.75
CA LEU A 31 -9.30 -0.94 12.18
C LEU A 31 -9.78 -2.08 13.08
N VAL A 32 -9.03 -2.50 14.11
CA VAL A 32 -9.42 -3.61 15.02
C VAL A 32 -10.72 -3.30 15.78
N GLY A 33 -10.89 -2.07 16.27
CA GLY A 33 -12.11 -1.63 16.95
C GLY A 33 -13.33 -1.69 16.00
N PRO A 34 -13.29 -0.97 14.87
CA PRO A 34 -14.32 -1.03 13.84
C PRO A 34 -14.65 -2.46 13.38
N LEU A 35 -13.66 -3.34 13.20
CA LEU A 35 -13.87 -4.73 12.81
C LEU A 35 -14.73 -5.47 13.85
N ARG A 36 -14.38 -5.34 15.13
CA ARG A 36 -15.12 -5.97 16.23
C ARG A 36 -16.55 -5.45 16.30
N ASP A 37 -16.73 -4.15 16.13
CA ASP A 37 -18.03 -3.50 16.24
C ASP A 37 -18.93 -3.85 15.04
N ALA A 38 -18.37 -3.90 13.82
CA ALA A 38 -19.05 -4.37 12.61
C ALA A 38 -19.47 -5.84 12.75
N LEU A 39 -18.57 -6.72 13.20
CA LEU A 39 -18.90 -8.13 13.44
C LEU A 39 -20.02 -8.29 14.48
N SER A 40 -19.94 -7.55 15.60
CA SER A 40 -20.98 -7.56 16.63
C SER A 40 -22.33 -7.14 16.08
N THR A 41 -22.34 -6.10 15.24
CA THR A 41 -23.56 -5.58 14.62
C THR A 41 -24.15 -6.59 13.64
N THR A 42 -23.32 -7.18 12.76
CA THR A 42 -23.73 -8.23 11.82
C THR A 42 -24.40 -9.41 12.53
N ILE A 43 -23.81 -9.90 13.62
CA ILE A 43 -24.37 -11.02 14.40
C ILE A 43 -25.70 -10.64 15.07
N LYS A 44 -25.80 -9.42 15.63
CA LYS A 44 -27.06 -8.94 16.22
C LYS A 44 -28.17 -8.84 15.18
N THR A 45 -27.85 -8.28 14.00
CA THR A 45 -28.83 -8.15 12.91
C THR A 45 -29.22 -9.52 12.34
N SER A 46 -28.30 -10.48 12.24
CA SER A 46 -28.65 -11.85 11.82
C SER A 46 -29.56 -12.54 12.83
N ALA A 47 -29.31 -12.37 14.13
CA ALA A 47 -30.17 -12.94 15.18
C ALA A 47 -31.58 -12.35 15.12
N GLN A 48 -31.71 -11.04 14.91
CA GLN A 48 -32.99 -10.36 14.71
C GLN A 48 -33.72 -10.87 13.47
N LEU A 49 -33.01 -11.08 12.36
CA LEU A 49 -33.58 -11.60 11.12
C LEU A 49 -34.11 -13.03 11.32
N LEU A 50 -33.35 -13.90 11.99
CA LEU A 50 -33.78 -15.27 12.30
C LEU A 50 -35.01 -15.29 13.21
N GLN A 51 -35.04 -14.46 14.24
CA GLN A 51 -36.18 -14.34 15.14
C GLN A 51 -37.41 -13.80 14.41
N GLN A 52 -37.24 -12.83 13.51
CA GLN A 52 -38.32 -12.30 12.68
C GLN A 52 -38.90 -13.39 11.77
N ASN A 53 -38.04 -14.16 11.10
CA ASN A 53 -38.48 -15.27 10.26
C ASN A 53 -39.25 -16.32 11.07
N ASN A 54 -38.75 -16.70 12.25
CA ASN A 54 -39.43 -17.65 13.11
C ASN A 54 -40.83 -17.18 13.56
N LEU A 55 -41.00 -15.89 13.89
CA LEU A 55 -42.31 -15.32 14.24
C LEU A 55 -43.28 -15.26 13.05
N ASN A 56 -42.75 -15.05 11.84
CA ASN A 56 -43.54 -15.09 10.62
C ASN A 56 -44.03 -16.53 10.34
N ASP A 57 -43.14 -17.52 10.49
CA ASP A 57 -43.44 -18.95 10.31
C ASP A 57 -44.47 -19.45 11.34
N ALA A 58 -44.38 -18.97 12.58
CA ALA A 58 -45.31 -19.29 13.66
C ALA A 58 -46.69 -18.58 13.51
N GLY A 59 -46.91 -17.82 12.43
CA GLY A 59 -48.14 -17.07 12.18
C GLY A 59 -48.46 -16.00 13.24
N THR A 60 -47.46 -15.63 14.07
CA THR A 60 -47.66 -14.78 15.25
C THR A 60 -47.67 -13.29 14.90
N LYS A 61 -47.16 -12.91 13.72
CA LYS A 61 -47.27 -11.56 13.18
C LYS A 61 -48.23 -11.51 11.99
N GLY A 62 -49.43 -11.00 12.22
CA GLY A 62 -50.16 -10.29 11.15
C GLY A 62 -49.27 -9.13 10.70
N GLY A 63 -48.87 -9.13 9.42
CA GLY A 63 -47.79 -8.31 8.91
C GLY A 63 -47.88 -6.83 9.28
N ASP A 64 -47.04 -6.40 10.22
CA ASP A 64 -46.67 -4.99 10.32
C ASP A 64 -45.70 -4.69 9.17
N LEU A 65 -46.27 -4.37 8.01
CA LEU A 65 -45.58 -3.98 6.79
C LEU A 65 -44.68 -2.74 6.97
N ASN A 66 -44.79 -2.05 8.11
CA ASN A 66 -43.99 -0.87 8.44
C ASN A 66 -42.80 -1.17 9.38
N ALA A 67 -42.62 -2.41 9.83
CA ALA A 67 -41.46 -2.76 10.65
C ALA A 67 -40.17 -2.69 9.81
N PRO A 68 -39.15 -1.91 10.20
CA PRO A 68 -37.93 -1.78 9.43
C PRO A 68 -37.24 -3.14 9.27
N THR A 69 -37.00 -3.55 8.03
CA THR A 69 -36.29 -4.78 7.71
C THR A 69 -34.85 -4.70 8.23
N PRO A 70 -34.37 -5.71 8.98
CA PRO A 70 -32.99 -5.76 9.44
C PRO A 70 -32.04 -5.67 8.24
N LYS A 71 -31.15 -4.66 8.21
CA LYS A 71 -30.21 -4.42 7.10
C LYS A 71 -28.96 -5.30 7.20
N PHE A 72 -29.16 -6.62 7.23
CA PHE A 72 -28.08 -7.59 7.42
C PHE A 72 -26.99 -7.43 6.36
N ASP A 73 -27.36 -7.36 5.08
CA ASP A 73 -26.40 -7.28 3.97
C ASP A 73 -25.46 -6.08 4.09
N LYS A 74 -25.98 -4.93 4.55
CA LYS A 74 -25.18 -3.72 4.78
C LYS A 74 -24.11 -3.95 5.85
N HIS A 75 -24.48 -4.56 6.98
CA HIS A 75 -23.53 -4.81 8.07
C HIS A 75 -22.51 -5.88 7.70
N LEU A 76 -22.93 -6.88 6.91
CA LEU A 76 -22.04 -7.89 6.37
C LEU A 76 -21.02 -7.28 5.40
N GLU A 77 -21.48 -6.40 4.50
CA GLU A 77 -20.62 -5.67 3.55
C GLU A 77 -19.62 -4.77 4.27
N GLU A 78 -20.04 -4.05 5.32
CA GLU A 78 -19.16 -3.23 6.16
C GLU A 78 -18.08 -4.08 6.85
N PHE A 79 -18.43 -5.25 7.37
CA PHE A 79 -17.47 -6.19 7.96
C PHE A 79 -16.41 -6.65 6.94
N TYR A 80 -16.84 -7.03 5.72
CA TYR A 80 -15.91 -7.44 4.67
C TYR A 80 -15.03 -6.29 4.19
N SER A 81 -15.59 -5.09 4.03
CA SER A 81 -14.82 -3.91 3.65
C SER A 81 -13.69 -3.59 4.64
N ILE A 82 -13.93 -3.78 5.94
CA ILE A 82 -12.89 -3.61 6.96
C ILE A 82 -11.84 -4.73 6.87
N CYS A 83 -12.25 -5.98 6.63
CA CYS A 83 -11.32 -7.10 6.40
C CYS A 83 -10.40 -6.82 5.20
N ASP A 84 -10.95 -6.37 4.08
CA ASP A 84 -10.20 -6.05 2.86
C ASP A 84 -9.18 -4.94 3.11
N GLN A 85 -9.57 -3.90 3.86
CA GLN A 85 -8.65 -2.83 4.24
C GLN A 85 -7.52 -3.33 5.14
N ILE A 86 -7.82 -4.19 6.12
CA ILE A 86 -6.79 -4.81 6.97
C ILE A 86 -5.83 -5.66 6.12
N GLU A 87 -6.36 -6.51 5.24
CA GLU A 87 -5.58 -7.36 4.35
C GLU A 87 -4.65 -6.53 3.47
N LEU A 88 -5.17 -5.47 2.84
CA LEU A 88 -4.39 -4.56 2.01
C LEU A 88 -3.25 -3.91 2.79
N ASN A 89 -3.52 -3.36 3.97
CA ASN A 89 -2.50 -2.72 4.80
C ASN A 89 -1.43 -3.73 5.25
N LEU A 90 -1.81 -4.97 5.61
CA LEU A 90 -0.87 -6.02 5.99
C LEU A 90 0.01 -6.46 4.81
N LYS A 91 -0.58 -6.65 3.61
CA LYS A 91 0.16 -6.96 2.38
C LYS A 91 1.17 -5.85 2.05
N THR A 92 0.73 -4.59 2.12
CA THR A 92 1.61 -3.44 1.89
C THR A 92 2.73 -3.36 2.92
N ALA A 93 2.43 -3.53 4.21
CA ALA A 93 3.43 -3.54 5.27
C ALA A 93 4.49 -4.64 5.04
N LYS A 94 4.06 -5.85 4.69
CA LYS A 94 4.95 -6.95 4.33
C LYS A 94 5.85 -6.58 3.14
N LEU A 95 5.28 -6.02 2.08
CA LEU A 95 6.05 -5.62 0.90
C LEU A 95 7.08 -4.53 1.23
N CYS A 96 6.71 -3.54 2.05
CA CYS A 96 7.65 -2.51 2.51
C CYS A 96 8.80 -3.10 3.34
N MET A 97 8.52 -4.06 4.24
CA MET A 97 9.57 -4.73 5.01
C MET A 97 10.50 -5.54 4.11
N GLN A 98 9.93 -6.29 3.15
CA GLN A 98 10.72 -7.04 2.17
C GLN A 98 11.57 -6.11 1.30
N GLN A 99 11.01 -5.00 0.83
CA GLN A 99 11.74 -4.01 0.06
C GLN A 99 12.89 -3.39 0.88
N GLY A 100 12.67 -3.11 2.17
CA GLY A 100 13.71 -2.62 3.07
C GLY A 100 14.84 -3.65 3.26
N ALA A 101 14.50 -4.91 3.50
CA ALA A 101 15.48 -6.00 3.64
C ALA A 101 16.29 -6.20 2.35
N SER A 102 15.62 -6.26 1.19
CA SER A 102 16.27 -6.36 -0.12
C SER A 102 17.17 -5.14 -0.39
N SER A 103 16.73 -3.94 -0.04
CA SER A 103 17.56 -2.74 -0.20
C SER A 103 18.84 -2.82 0.63
N GLN A 104 18.80 -3.38 1.84
CA GLN A 104 20.00 -3.53 2.68
C GLN A 104 20.92 -4.65 2.20
N GLN A 105 20.35 -5.69 1.60
CA GLN A 105 21.10 -6.85 1.13
C GLN A 105 21.81 -6.59 -0.21
N TYR A 106 21.15 -5.91 -1.14
CA TYR A 106 21.60 -5.80 -2.53
C TYR A 106 22.17 -4.43 -2.89
N LEU A 107 22.01 -3.41 -2.04
CA LEU A 107 22.56 -2.08 -2.28
C LEU A 107 23.64 -1.72 -1.25
N PRO A 108 24.79 -1.18 -1.70
CA PRO A 108 25.86 -0.75 -0.79
C PRO A 108 25.52 0.55 -0.06
N ILE A 109 24.59 1.36 -0.60
CA ILE A 109 24.20 2.65 -0.05
C ILE A 109 22.67 2.68 0.04
N PRO A 110 22.09 3.06 1.21
CA PRO A 110 20.64 3.11 1.38
C PRO A 110 20.01 4.18 0.48
N VAL A 111 18.77 3.93 0.03
CA VAL A 111 18.01 4.88 -0.81
C VAL A 111 17.06 5.67 0.09
N ALA A 112 17.06 7.00 -0.02
CA ALA A 112 16.18 7.86 0.75
C ALA A 112 14.74 7.79 0.20
N PRO A 113 13.73 7.34 0.98
CA PRO A 113 12.36 7.13 0.50
C PRO A 113 11.60 8.44 0.22
N THR A 114 12.00 9.54 0.87
CA THR A 114 11.42 10.87 0.72
C THR A 114 12.50 11.89 0.99
N GLN A 115 12.90 12.70 0.01
CA GLN A 115 14.04 13.62 0.10
C GLN A 115 14.05 14.42 1.43
N PRO A 116 15.12 14.28 2.22
CA PRO A 116 15.63 15.38 3.01
C PRO A 116 17.07 15.61 2.53
N ASN A 117 17.30 16.67 1.75
CA ASN A 117 18.61 17.19 1.38
C ASN A 117 19.77 16.14 1.36
N PRO A 118 20.02 15.45 0.23
CA PRO A 118 20.90 14.27 0.15
C PRO A 118 22.36 14.47 0.60
N ALA A 119 22.77 15.71 0.89
CA ALA A 119 24.08 16.04 1.43
C ALA A 119 24.31 15.56 2.87
N GLU A 120 23.26 15.35 3.67
CA GLU A 120 23.43 15.10 5.12
C GLU A 120 23.30 13.61 5.52
N THR A 121 22.72 12.76 4.68
CA THR A 121 22.27 11.41 5.10
C THR A 121 23.04 10.24 4.49
N ASN A 122 24.09 10.47 3.72
CA ASN A 122 24.88 9.42 3.06
C ASN A 122 24.00 8.36 2.36
N ALA A 123 22.94 8.82 1.70
CA ALA A 123 21.91 8.00 1.08
C ALA A 123 21.72 8.42 -0.39
N LEU A 124 21.39 7.46 -1.25
CA LEU A 124 21.10 7.71 -2.66
C LEU A 124 19.74 8.39 -2.80
N SER A 125 19.67 9.40 -3.65
CA SER A 125 18.40 9.84 -4.22
C SER A 125 17.84 8.78 -5.17
N TYR A 126 16.53 8.84 -5.43
CA TYR A 126 15.90 7.90 -6.37
C TYR A 126 16.52 7.97 -7.77
N SER A 127 16.89 9.16 -8.25
CA SER A 127 17.59 9.31 -9.54
C SER A 127 18.93 8.60 -9.55
N GLN A 128 19.74 8.79 -8.50
CA GLN A 128 21.05 8.13 -8.39
C GLN A 128 20.91 6.61 -8.27
N TYR A 129 19.90 6.13 -7.55
CA TYR A 129 19.57 4.71 -7.50
C TYR A 129 19.26 4.15 -8.88
N LEU A 130 18.45 4.82 -9.70
CA LEU A 130 18.17 4.38 -11.07
C LEU A 130 19.43 4.27 -11.93
N ASP A 131 20.38 5.18 -11.76
CA ASP A 131 21.65 5.13 -12.49
C ASP A 131 22.53 3.96 -12.04
N VAL A 132 22.59 3.69 -10.73
CA VAL A 132 23.26 2.49 -10.18
C VAL A 132 22.64 1.21 -10.76
N VAL A 133 21.32 1.11 -10.83
CA VAL A 133 20.62 -0.05 -11.39
C VAL A 133 20.95 -0.24 -12.88
N LYS A 134 20.95 0.83 -13.68
CA LYS A 134 21.34 0.75 -15.10
C LYS A 134 22.77 0.23 -15.27
N ILE A 135 23.69 0.71 -14.45
CA ILE A 135 25.10 0.27 -14.46
C ILE A 135 25.19 -1.23 -14.08
N GLN A 136 24.49 -1.67 -13.04
CA GLN A 136 24.47 -3.08 -12.64
C GLN A 136 23.92 -3.99 -13.74
N ILE A 137 22.86 -3.56 -14.43
CA ILE A 137 22.31 -4.28 -15.60
C ILE A 137 23.34 -4.37 -16.72
N GLY A 138 24.05 -3.28 -17.00
CA GLY A 138 25.14 -3.26 -17.99
C GLY A 138 26.24 -4.26 -17.64
N TYR A 139 26.74 -4.24 -16.40
CA TYR A 139 27.76 -5.20 -15.97
C TYR A 139 27.30 -6.65 -16.07
N ALA A 140 26.06 -6.95 -15.68
CA ALA A 140 25.52 -8.31 -15.81
C ALA A 140 25.46 -8.76 -17.28
N LYS A 141 25.10 -7.86 -18.19
CA LYS A 141 25.10 -8.13 -19.64
C LYS A 141 26.52 -8.37 -20.16
N ASP A 142 27.48 -7.55 -19.78
CA ASP A 142 28.87 -7.69 -20.25
C ASP A 142 29.48 -9.03 -19.79
N ILE A 143 29.20 -9.44 -18.54
CA ILE A 143 29.60 -10.76 -18.01
C ILE A 143 28.95 -11.88 -18.85
N HIS A 144 27.65 -11.78 -19.09
CA HIS A 144 26.91 -12.75 -19.90
C HIS A 144 27.50 -12.88 -21.32
N ASP A 145 27.73 -11.76 -22.00
CA ASP A 145 28.25 -11.74 -23.37
C ASP A 145 29.68 -12.31 -23.42
N THR A 146 30.50 -11.99 -22.41
CA THR A 146 31.85 -12.58 -22.26
C THR A 146 31.79 -14.09 -22.06
N LEU A 147 30.86 -14.58 -21.23
CA LEU A 147 30.68 -16.02 -21.00
C LEU A 147 30.18 -16.74 -22.26
N ILE A 148 29.26 -16.15 -23.03
CA ILE A 148 28.81 -16.72 -24.31
C ILE A 148 29.98 -16.82 -25.30
N CYS A 149 30.75 -15.74 -25.46
CA CYS A 149 31.89 -15.74 -26.37
C CYS A 149 32.91 -16.82 -25.97
N ALA A 150 33.21 -16.94 -24.67
CA ALA A 150 34.08 -18.00 -24.17
C ALA A 150 33.50 -19.39 -24.44
N ALA A 151 32.20 -19.63 -24.19
CA ALA A 151 31.56 -20.93 -24.44
C ALA A 151 31.58 -21.33 -25.92
N GLN A 152 31.36 -20.38 -26.83
CA GLN A 152 31.43 -20.60 -28.27
C GLN A 152 32.86 -20.92 -28.74
N ASN A 153 33.87 -20.32 -28.12
CA ASN A 153 35.27 -20.64 -28.40
C ASN A 153 35.70 -22.02 -27.87
N ILE A 154 35.02 -22.55 -26.85
CA ILE A 154 35.34 -23.84 -26.22
C ILE A 154 34.54 -25.00 -26.84
N SER A 155 33.38 -24.73 -27.42
CA SER A 155 32.55 -25.75 -28.09
C SER A 155 33.17 -26.03 -29.46
N PRO A 156 33.86 -27.18 -29.67
CA PRO A 156 34.42 -27.49 -30.97
C PRO A 156 33.26 -27.73 -31.93
N SER A 157 33.25 -27.05 -33.07
CA SER A 157 32.43 -27.44 -34.20
C SER A 157 32.87 -28.84 -34.64
N GLU A 158 32.10 -29.88 -34.32
CA GLU A 158 32.09 -31.12 -35.11
C GLU A 158 31.49 -30.87 -36.50
#